data_AF-A0AA39N9N9-F1
#
_entry.id   AF-A0AA39N9N9-F1
#
_cell.length_a   1.000
_cell.length_b   1.000
_cell.length_c   1.000
_cell.angle_alpha   90.00
_cell.angle_beta   90.00
_cell.angle_gamma   90.00
#
_symmetry.space_group_name_H-M   'P 1'
#
loop_
_entity.id
_entity.type
_entity.pdbx_description
1 polymer ?
#
loop_
_entity_poly.entity_id
_entity_poly.type
_entity_poly.pdbx_seq_one_letter_code
_entity_poly.pdbx_strand_id
1 'polypeptide(L)'
;MTLVSQGLPNDQPDRFILLDMAVPILPNNFNPLSRPPLNPTQPLSWPDCYHPTLTATHCRIRNDLTAGDPWPHPKYQLRHRERLLEKRHFQDVARRDTLRKEQEPLLAADNRQASTVTLHLPSEHDAESQYDGSVHKTIGTSRAPSIVSKRPTKMSDFLRSVLGKFLRCIPCLRPDLDIYDRDFSDNPLRGFDIFGTTPPDSMPVREINDPWNVFHEFDALKRIEADYHERMKAKVQADIDRAREQDEPLHPQLQSKCQSASMSACLWR
;
A
#
# COMPACT_ATOMS: atom_id res chain seq x y z
N MET A 1 -9.28 11.60 19.32
CA MET A 1 -9.50 10.53 18.34
C MET A 1 -10.23 9.39 19.03
N THR A 2 -11.22 8.81 18.38
CA THR A 2 -12.16 7.88 19.03
C THR A 2 -12.21 6.60 18.20
N LEU A 3 -12.03 5.45 18.84
CA LEU A 3 -12.08 4.12 18.20
C LEU A 3 -13.48 3.79 17.63
N VAL A 4 -14.50 4.50 18.13
CA VAL A 4 -15.90 4.43 17.74
C VAL A 4 -16.41 5.87 17.62
N SER A 5 -17.17 6.17 16.58
CA SER A 5 -17.92 7.42 16.47
C SER A 5 -19.40 7.19 16.77
N GLN A 6 -20.01 8.13 17.48
CA GLN A 6 -21.46 8.26 17.51
C GLN A 6 -21.90 8.99 16.24
N GLY A 7 -22.80 8.40 15.48
CA GLY A 7 -23.18 8.88 14.16
C GLY A 7 -22.14 8.55 13.08
N LEU A 8 -22.56 8.75 11.82
CA LEU A 8 -21.71 8.53 10.66
C LEU A 8 -20.59 9.58 10.68
N PRO A 9 -19.31 9.19 10.56
CA PRO A 9 -18.22 10.16 10.59
C PRO A 9 -18.29 11.08 9.38
N ASN A 10 -17.91 12.35 9.58
CA ASN A 10 -17.81 13.33 8.49
C ASN A 10 -16.74 12.91 7.47
N ASP A 11 -16.99 13.26 6.20
CA ASP A 11 -16.00 13.12 5.14
C ASP A 11 -14.72 13.90 5.45
N GLN A 12 -13.58 13.34 5.08
CA GLN A 12 -12.29 14.01 5.09
C GLN A 12 -11.72 13.99 3.66
N PRO A 13 -12.18 14.90 2.78
CA PRO A 13 -11.82 14.89 1.36
C PRO A 13 -10.32 15.00 1.15
N ASP A 14 -9.63 15.81 1.95
CA ASP A 14 -8.16 15.98 1.90
C ASP A 14 -7.40 14.68 2.16
N ARG A 15 -8.04 13.73 2.85
CA ARG A 15 -7.48 12.41 3.17
C ARG A 15 -8.11 11.29 2.36
N PHE A 16 -9.02 11.63 1.44
CA PHE A 16 -9.78 10.69 0.63
C PHE A 16 -10.59 9.69 1.48
N ILE A 17 -10.97 10.07 2.71
CA ILE A 17 -11.75 9.24 3.61
C ILE A 17 -13.22 9.65 3.46
N LEU A 18 -14.03 8.71 2.98
CA LEU A 18 -15.47 8.91 2.79
C LEU A 18 -16.25 8.28 3.95
N LEU A 19 -17.42 8.85 4.24
CA LEU A 19 -18.40 8.42 5.24
C LEU A 19 -18.84 6.98 5.03
N ASP A 20 -18.80 6.50 3.79
CA ASP A 20 -19.20 5.15 3.42
C ASP A 20 -18.14 4.08 3.73
N MET A 21 -16.92 4.50 4.09
CA MET A 21 -15.84 3.63 4.54
C MET A 21 -15.99 3.21 6.02
N ALA A 22 -16.87 3.86 6.78
CA ALA A 22 -17.18 3.44 8.14
C ALA A 22 -17.95 2.10 8.16
N VAL A 23 -17.84 1.35 9.25
CA VAL A 23 -18.61 0.11 9.47
C VAL A 23 -19.61 0.32 10.59
N PRO A 24 -20.91 0.01 10.41
CA PRO A 24 -21.89 0.19 11.47
C PRO A 24 -21.62 -0.79 12.62
N ILE A 25 -22.04 -0.44 13.83
CA ILE A 25 -21.95 -1.31 15.01
C ILE A 25 -23.36 -1.51 15.57
N LEU A 26 -23.72 -2.76 15.87
CA LEU A 26 -25.05 -3.08 16.39
C LEU A 26 -25.39 -2.23 17.64
N PRO A 27 -26.64 -1.74 17.76
CA PRO A 27 -27.82 -2.12 16.95
C PRO A 27 -27.94 -1.42 15.59
N ASN A 28 -27.05 -0.48 15.25
CA ASN A 28 -27.08 0.19 13.96
C ASN A 28 -26.83 -0.80 12.81
N ASN A 29 -27.66 -0.73 11.78
CA ASN A 29 -27.56 -1.53 10.56
C ASN A 29 -27.45 -0.68 9.29
N PHE A 30 -27.43 0.65 9.43
CA PHE A 30 -27.36 1.56 8.31
C PHE A 30 -25.90 1.79 7.89
N ASN A 31 -25.61 1.57 6.61
CA ASN A 31 -24.37 1.99 5.99
C ASN A 31 -24.61 2.20 4.49
N PRO A 32 -24.06 3.26 3.86
CA PRO A 32 -24.30 3.52 2.45
C PRO A 32 -23.86 2.39 1.51
N LEU A 33 -22.87 1.59 1.90
CA LEU A 33 -22.39 0.41 1.14
C LEU A 33 -23.02 -0.89 1.61
N SER A 34 -24.11 -0.82 2.40
CA SER A 34 -24.80 -1.99 2.96
C SER A 34 -23.86 -2.94 3.69
N ARG A 35 -22.85 -2.39 4.39
CA ARG A 35 -21.90 -3.19 5.17
C ARG A 35 -22.63 -3.85 6.36
N PRO A 36 -22.40 -5.15 6.61
CA PRO A 36 -22.94 -5.82 7.78
C PRO A 36 -22.34 -5.18 9.04
N PRO A 37 -23.14 -4.96 10.09
CA PRO A 37 -22.66 -4.33 11.30
C PRO A 37 -21.76 -5.25 12.12
N LEU A 38 -20.87 -4.62 12.88
CA LEU A 38 -20.08 -5.28 13.91
C LEU A 38 -20.99 -5.66 15.07
N ASN A 39 -20.76 -6.84 15.62
CA ASN A 39 -21.49 -7.34 16.78
C ASN A 39 -20.55 -7.33 18.00
N PRO A 40 -20.52 -6.26 18.81
CA PRO A 40 -19.68 -6.20 19.98
C PRO A 40 -20.20 -7.16 21.06
N THR A 41 -19.30 -7.75 21.85
CA THR A 41 -19.67 -8.67 22.94
C THR A 41 -20.50 -7.98 24.02
N GLN A 42 -20.28 -6.67 24.21
CA GLN A 42 -21.04 -5.82 25.11
C GLN A 42 -21.70 -4.71 24.30
N PRO A 43 -22.96 -4.36 24.60
CA PRO A 43 -23.62 -3.26 23.92
C PRO A 43 -22.87 -1.96 24.19
N LEU A 44 -22.75 -1.12 23.15
CA LEU A 44 -22.20 0.22 23.28
C LEU A 44 -23.25 1.19 23.84
N SER A 45 -22.78 2.29 24.41
CA SER A 45 -23.64 3.30 25.04
C SER A 45 -24.59 4.01 24.06
N TRP A 46 -24.26 4.03 22.76
CA TRP A 46 -25.05 4.72 21.73
C TRP A 46 -25.59 3.74 20.67
N PRO A 47 -26.84 3.93 20.22
CA PRO A 47 -27.46 3.03 19.25
C PRO A 47 -26.95 3.26 17.81
N ASP A 48 -26.38 4.43 17.52
CA ASP A 48 -25.93 4.89 16.21
C ASP A 48 -24.39 4.87 16.06
N CYS A 49 -23.75 3.81 16.57
CA CYS A 49 -22.28 3.70 16.54
C CYS A 49 -21.73 3.26 15.18
N TYR A 50 -20.55 3.77 14.86
CA TYR A 50 -19.74 3.38 13.70
C TYR A 50 -18.27 3.19 14.08
N HIS A 51 -17.61 2.29 13.37
CA HIS A 51 -16.16 2.11 13.42
C HIS A 51 -15.51 2.70 12.15
N PRO A 52 -14.72 3.77 12.26
CA PRO A 52 -14.00 4.31 11.11
C PRO A 52 -12.75 3.47 10.81
N THR A 53 -12.74 2.77 9.68
CA THR A 53 -11.72 1.77 9.34
C THR A 53 -10.35 2.34 9.02
N LEU A 54 -10.28 3.63 8.69
CA LEU A 54 -9.05 4.34 8.32
C LEU A 54 -8.58 5.33 9.39
N THR A 55 -9.27 5.40 10.54
CA THR A 55 -8.82 6.26 11.64
C THR A 55 -7.67 5.60 12.38
N ALA A 56 -6.51 6.24 12.36
CA ALA A 56 -5.43 5.91 13.27
C ALA A 56 -5.75 6.44 14.68
N THR A 57 -5.42 5.68 15.72
CA THR A 57 -5.49 6.14 17.11
C THR A 57 -4.17 5.84 17.80
N HIS A 58 -3.56 6.86 18.41
CA HIS A 58 -2.37 6.66 19.23
C HIS A 58 -2.79 6.14 20.61
N CYS A 59 -2.36 4.92 20.93
CA CYS A 59 -2.61 4.30 22.22
C CYS A 59 -1.29 4.21 22.98
N ARG A 60 -1.25 4.67 24.23
CA ARG A 60 -0.14 4.38 25.15
C ARG A 60 -0.48 3.11 25.91
N ILE A 61 0.31 2.07 25.69
CA ILE A 61 0.17 0.81 26.40
C ILE A 61 1.18 0.84 27.54
N ARG A 62 0.71 0.69 28.78
CA ARG A 62 1.61 0.54 29.92
C ARG A 62 2.35 -0.78 29.75
N ASN A 63 3.67 -0.70 29.61
CA ASN A 63 4.50 -1.88 29.57
C ASN A 63 4.87 -2.25 31.01
N ASP A 64 4.05 -3.08 31.64
CA ASP A 64 4.31 -3.59 32.99
C ASP A 64 5.36 -4.72 32.98
N LEU A 65 5.99 -5.01 31.83
CA LEU A 65 7.04 -6.01 31.70
C LEU A 65 8.40 -5.39 32.00
N THR A 66 9.17 -6.08 32.83
CA THR A 66 10.60 -5.85 32.95
C THR A 66 11.23 -6.02 31.56
N ALA A 67 12.09 -5.08 31.14
CA ALA A 67 12.79 -5.20 29.88
C ALA A 67 13.56 -6.52 29.82
N GLY A 68 13.18 -7.42 28.89
CA GLY A 68 13.77 -8.76 28.74
C GLY A 68 12.77 -9.91 28.92
N ASP A 69 11.62 -9.66 29.55
CA ASP A 69 10.58 -10.69 29.65
C ASP A 69 9.88 -10.89 28.28
N PRO A 70 9.54 -12.14 27.91
CA PRO A 70 8.74 -12.39 26.72
C PRO A 70 7.42 -11.64 26.78
N TRP A 71 6.99 -11.07 25.66
CA TRP A 71 5.65 -10.50 25.55
C TRP A 71 4.60 -11.55 25.96
N PRO A 72 3.69 -11.22 26.89
CA PRO A 72 2.67 -12.16 27.31
C PRO A 72 1.84 -12.53 26.10
N HIS A 73 1.37 -13.78 26.06
CA HIS A 73 0.44 -14.19 25.03
C HIS A 73 -0.75 -13.22 25.05
N PRO A 74 -1.16 -12.68 23.88
CA PRO A 74 -2.26 -11.74 23.82
C PRO A 74 -3.48 -12.39 24.46
N LYS A 75 -4.01 -11.74 25.51
CA LYS A 75 -5.17 -12.22 26.27
C LYS A 75 -6.36 -12.54 25.36
N TYR A 76 -6.44 -11.84 24.24
CA TYR A 76 -7.45 -12.03 23.20
C TYR A 76 -6.75 -12.34 21.88
N GLN A 77 -6.80 -13.61 21.45
CA GLN A 77 -6.42 -13.98 20.09
C GLN A 77 -7.62 -13.75 19.18
N LEU A 78 -7.46 -12.88 18.17
CA LEU A 78 -8.49 -12.63 17.19
C LEU A 78 -8.80 -13.92 16.40
N ARG A 79 -10.01 -14.45 16.59
CA ARG A 79 -10.50 -15.61 15.82
C ARG A 79 -10.66 -15.22 14.36
N HIS A 80 -10.68 -16.21 13.46
CA HIS A 80 -10.78 -15.95 12.01
C HIS A 80 -12.00 -15.08 11.63
N ARG A 81 -13.12 -15.24 12.34
CA ARG A 81 -14.35 -14.43 12.15
C ARG A 81 -14.19 -12.97 12.59
N GLU A 82 -13.24 -12.67 13.47
CA GLU A 82 -12.98 -11.32 13.99
C GLU A 82 -12.04 -10.53 13.06
N ARG A 83 -11.47 -11.17 12.03
CA ARG A 83 -10.69 -10.50 10.96
C ARG A 83 -11.53 -9.74 9.95
N LEU A 84 -12.83 -9.60 10.18
CA LEU A 84 -13.70 -8.78 9.33
C LEU A 84 -13.21 -7.33 9.28
N LEU A 85 -12.79 -6.76 10.42
CA LEU A 85 -12.22 -5.41 10.46
C LEU A 85 -10.99 -5.28 9.56
N GLU A 86 -10.07 -6.23 9.65
CA GLU A 86 -8.85 -6.25 8.85
C GLU A 86 -9.17 -6.30 7.36
N LYS A 87 -10.11 -7.16 6.95
CA LYS A 87 -10.58 -7.21 5.56
C LYS A 87 -11.19 -5.88 5.10
N ARG A 88 -12.00 -5.23 5.95
CA ARG A 88 -12.62 -3.93 5.64
C ARG A 88 -11.56 -2.84 5.51
N HIS A 89 -10.61 -2.79 6.44
CA HIS A 89 -9.48 -1.88 6.39
C HIS A 89 -8.74 -1.98 5.05
N PHE A 90 -8.37 -3.18 4.60
CA PHE A 90 -7.69 -3.33 3.30
C PHE A 90 -8.56 -2.91 2.10
N GLN A 91 -9.87 -3.15 2.15
CA GLN A 91 -10.80 -2.68 1.11
C GLN A 91 -10.85 -1.14 1.07
N ASP A 92 -10.86 -0.52 2.23
CA ASP A 92 -10.95 0.94 2.36
C ASP A 92 -9.64 1.64 2.02
N VAL A 93 -8.49 1.03 2.36
CA VAL A 93 -7.18 1.49 1.89
C VAL A 93 -7.12 1.45 0.37
N ALA A 94 -7.49 0.33 -0.25
CA ALA A 94 -7.49 0.20 -1.71
C ALA A 94 -8.43 1.23 -2.37
N ARG A 95 -9.62 1.44 -1.80
CA ARG A 95 -10.58 2.42 -2.30
C ARG A 95 -10.04 3.85 -2.18
N ARG A 96 -9.47 4.20 -1.03
CA ARG A 96 -8.85 5.51 -0.81
C ARG A 96 -7.72 5.76 -1.80
N ASP A 97 -6.88 4.77 -2.05
CA ASP A 97 -5.77 4.91 -3.00
C ASP A 97 -6.26 5.07 -4.45
N THR A 98 -7.39 4.46 -4.81
CA THR A 98 -8.07 4.71 -6.10
C THR A 98 -8.57 6.16 -6.17
N LEU A 99 -9.27 6.66 -5.15
CA LEU A 99 -9.75 8.05 -5.10
C LEU A 99 -8.61 9.06 -5.20
N ARG A 100 -7.48 8.77 -4.54
CA ARG A 100 -6.27 9.59 -4.61
C ARG A 100 -5.73 9.68 -6.03
N LYS A 101 -5.60 8.55 -6.72
CA LYS A 101 -5.11 8.48 -8.10
C LYS A 101 -6.04 9.16 -9.10
N GLU A 102 -7.34 9.17 -8.82
CA GLU A 102 -8.33 9.84 -9.68
C GLU A 102 -8.27 11.38 -9.56
N GLN A 103 -7.88 11.92 -8.40
CA GLN A 103 -7.73 13.38 -8.21
C GLN A 103 -6.34 13.92 -8.60
N GLU A 104 -5.30 13.09 -8.60
CA GLU A 104 -3.93 13.51 -8.96
C GLU A 104 -3.83 14.25 -10.32
N PRO A 105 -4.53 13.84 -11.40
CA PRO A 105 -4.49 14.54 -12.69
C PRO A 105 -5.11 15.95 -12.66
N LEU A 106 -6.10 16.18 -11.79
CA LEU A 106 -6.78 17.47 -11.67
C LEU A 106 -5.86 18.51 -11.03
N LEU A 107 -5.10 18.10 -10.01
CA LEU A 107 -4.12 18.95 -9.34
C LEU A 107 -2.90 19.24 -10.23
N ALA A 108 -2.52 18.30 -11.11
CA ALA A 108 -1.42 18.49 -12.06
C ALA A 108 -1.76 19.45 -13.21
N ALA A 109 -3.04 19.59 -13.57
CA ALA A 109 -3.48 20.49 -14.65
C ALA A 109 -3.49 21.96 -14.20
N ASP A 110 -3.88 22.24 -12.96
CA ASP A 110 -4.01 23.61 -12.44
C ASP A 110 -2.64 24.30 -12.30
N ASN A 111 -1.61 23.55 -11.89
CA ASN A 111 -0.23 24.05 -11.82
C ASN A 111 0.42 24.36 -13.18
N ARG A 112 -0.18 23.93 -14.31
CA ARG A 112 0.33 24.30 -15.65
C ARG A 112 -0.33 25.55 -16.22
N GLN A 113 -1.52 25.93 -15.76
CA GLN A 113 -2.18 27.15 -16.23
C GLN A 113 -1.78 28.41 -15.43
N ALA A 114 -1.34 28.26 -14.18
CA ALA A 114 -0.83 29.37 -13.37
C ALA A 114 0.54 29.92 -13.85
N SER A 115 1.21 29.27 -14.81
CA SER A 115 2.55 29.65 -15.29
C SER A 115 2.60 30.31 -16.68
N THR A 116 1.47 30.62 -17.31
CA THR A 116 1.47 31.20 -18.68
C THR A 116 0.43 32.30 -18.90
N VAL A 117 0.29 33.23 -17.96
CA VAL A 117 -0.41 34.50 -18.22
C VAL A 117 0.43 35.68 -17.70
N THR A 118 1.61 35.87 -18.31
CA THR A 118 2.14 37.22 -18.50
C THR A 118 1.56 37.71 -19.83
N LEU A 119 0.36 38.29 -19.77
CA LEU A 119 -0.26 38.98 -20.91
C LEU A 119 0.62 40.16 -21.30
N HIS A 120 1.44 39.99 -22.35
CA HIS A 120 1.94 41.11 -23.11
C HIS A 120 0.76 41.74 -23.85
N LEU A 121 0.36 42.95 -23.45
CA LEU A 121 -0.54 43.79 -24.24
C LEU A 121 0.04 43.97 -25.65
N PRO A 122 -0.67 43.62 -26.73
CA PRO A 122 -0.33 44.08 -28.05
C PRO A 122 -0.92 45.47 -28.25
N SER A 123 -0.02 46.42 -28.54
CA SER A 123 -0.34 47.72 -29.11
C SER A 123 -1.17 47.54 -30.38
N GLU A 124 -2.22 48.34 -30.48
CA GLU A 124 -3.12 48.49 -31.61
C GLU A 124 -2.35 48.71 -32.92
N HIS A 125 -2.68 47.95 -33.95
CA HIS A 125 -2.55 48.42 -35.33
C HIS A 125 -3.69 47.87 -36.18
N ASP A 126 -4.47 48.81 -36.68
CA ASP A 126 -5.50 48.67 -37.70
C ASP A 126 -4.93 48.10 -39.00
N ALA A 127 -5.63 47.13 -39.59
CA ALA A 127 -5.77 47.01 -41.04
C ALA A 127 -6.88 46.01 -41.38
N GLU A 128 -7.93 46.53 -42.01
CA GLU A 128 -8.94 45.78 -42.74
C GLU A 128 -8.29 44.85 -43.77
N SER A 129 -8.82 43.62 -43.89
CA SER A 129 -9.26 43.13 -45.21
C SER A 129 -10.07 41.85 -45.08
N GLN A 130 -11.24 41.90 -45.71
CA GLN A 130 -12.03 40.77 -46.18
C GLN A 130 -11.16 39.74 -46.91
N TYR A 131 -11.44 38.46 -46.75
CA TYR A 131 -11.92 37.62 -47.85
C TYR A 131 -12.51 36.32 -47.31
N ASP A 132 -13.71 36.03 -47.81
CA ASP A 132 -14.52 34.85 -47.54
C ASP A 132 -14.26 33.79 -48.62
N GLY A 133 -14.41 32.52 -48.23
CA GLY A 133 -14.52 31.38 -49.14
C GLY A 133 -13.23 30.61 -49.45
N SER A 134 -13.12 29.38 -48.94
CA SER A 134 -12.82 28.24 -49.82
C SER A 134 -13.12 26.89 -49.16
N VAL A 135 -13.92 26.11 -49.87
CA VAL A 135 -14.31 24.73 -49.63
C VAL A 135 -13.17 23.81 -50.07
N HIS A 136 -12.65 22.94 -49.19
CA HIS A 136 -11.98 21.72 -49.64
C HIS A 136 -12.31 20.46 -48.83
N LYS A 137 -13.00 19.61 -49.58
CA LYS A 137 -13.30 18.19 -49.53
C LYS A 137 -12.12 17.26 -49.18
N THR A 138 -12.47 16.16 -48.50
CA THR A 138 -12.07 14.74 -48.68
C THR A 138 -10.80 14.11 -48.04
N ILE A 139 -11.03 12.87 -47.56
CA ILE A 139 -10.14 11.68 -47.40
C ILE A 139 -9.20 11.76 -46.19
N GLY A 140 -9.13 10.82 -45.24
CA GLY A 140 -9.46 9.40 -45.24
C GLY A 140 -8.18 8.59 -45.07
N THR A 141 -7.73 8.36 -43.83
CA THR A 141 -6.63 7.41 -43.52
C THR A 141 -6.82 6.74 -42.17
N SER A 142 -7.33 5.51 -42.25
CA SER A 142 -7.02 4.32 -41.46
C SER A 142 -5.93 4.48 -40.38
N ARG A 143 -6.33 4.34 -39.10
CA ARG A 143 -5.42 4.07 -37.99
C ARG A 143 -5.72 2.70 -37.40
N ALA A 144 -4.76 1.80 -37.54
CA ALA A 144 -4.80 0.43 -37.03
C ALA A 144 -4.87 0.38 -35.48
N PRO A 145 -5.54 -0.61 -34.89
CA PRO A 145 -5.57 -0.81 -33.45
C PRO A 145 -4.25 -1.45 -32.97
N SER A 146 -3.52 -0.76 -32.09
CA SER A 146 -2.41 -1.35 -31.36
C SER A 146 -2.95 -2.30 -30.29
N ILE A 147 -2.81 -3.60 -30.53
CA ILE A 147 -3.08 -4.63 -29.54
C ILE A 147 -1.94 -4.60 -28.51
N VAL A 148 -2.16 -3.90 -27.39
CA VAL A 148 -1.31 -3.99 -26.21
C VAL A 148 -1.61 -5.32 -25.52
N SER A 149 -0.81 -6.32 -25.84
CA SER A 149 -0.78 -7.62 -25.16
C SER A 149 -0.29 -7.45 -23.71
N LYS A 150 -1.22 -7.25 -22.77
CA LYS A 150 -0.94 -7.41 -21.34
C LYS A 150 -0.97 -8.91 -20.99
N ARG A 151 0.20 -9.55 -20.95
CA ARG A 151 0.35 -10.87 -20.32
C ARG A 151 0.30 -10.69 -18.79
N PRO A 152 -0.62 -11.36 -18.07
CA PRO A 152 -0.56 -11.41 -16.62
C PRO A 152 0.54 -12.37 -16.18
N THR A 153 1.56 -11.85 -15.49
CA THR A 153 2.64 -12.65 -14.92
C THR A 153 2.18 -13.32 -13.62
N LYS A 154 1.87 -14.61 -13.70
CA LYS A 154 1.53 -15.50 -12.57
C LYS A 154 2.53 -15.48 -11.40
N MET A 155 3.74 -14.96 -11.60
CA MET A 155 4.74 -14.77 -10.55
C MET A 155 4.35 -13.73 -9.49
N SER A 156 3.58 -12.70 -9.86
CA SER A 156 3.18 -11.63 -8.93
C SER A 156 2.29 -12.17 -7.79
N ASP A 157 1.33 -13.02 -8.13
CA ASP A 157 0.40 -13.60 -7.15
C ASP A 157 1.10 -14.65 -6.26
N PHE A 158 2.08 -15.36 -6.81
CA PHE A 158 2.88 -16.31 -6.05
C PHE A 158 3.77 -15.60 -5.01
N LEU A 159 4.48 -14.54 -5.41
CA LEU A 159 5.32 -13.77 -4.49
C LEU A 159 4.51 -13.08 -3.38
N ARG A 160 3.33 -12.56 -3.71
CA ARG A 160 2.42 -11.96 -2.73
C ARG A 160 1.88 -13.00 -1.73
N SER A 161 1.64 -14.23 -2.18
CA SER A 161 1.19 -15.35 -1.34
C SER A 161 2.30 -15.86 -0.40
N VAL A 162 3.55 -15.89 -0.86
CA VAL A 162 4.70 -16.34 -0.07
C VAL A 162 5.13 -15.27 0.95
N LEU A 163 5.29 -13.99 0.54
CA LEU A 163 5.59 -12.90 1.48
C LEU A 163 4.48 -12.69 2.51
N GLY A 164 3.21 -12.81 2.11
CA GLY A 164 2.08 -12.69 3.03
C GLY A 164 2.02 -13.78 4.10
N LYS A 165 2.66 -14.93 3.88
CA LYS A 165 2.81 -16.00 4.89
C LYS A 165 4.04 -15.79 5.76
N PHE A 166 5.15 -15.30 5.19
CA PHE A 166 6.40 -15.08 5.93
C PHE A 166 6.29 -13.90 6.91
N LEU A 167 5.65 -12.81 6.50
CA LEU A 167 5.41 -11.63 7.34
C LEU A 167 4.41 -11.88 8.49
N ARG A 168 3.68 -13.00 8.48
CA ARG A 168 2.82 -13.42 9.61
C ARG A 168 3.59 -14.08 10.75
N CYS A 169 4.84 -14.48 10.52
CA CYS A 169 5.68 -15.15 11.52
C CYS A 169 6.61 -14.20 12.28
N ILE A 170 6.64 -12.91 11.91
CA ILE A 170 7.43 -11.87 12.58
C ILE A 170 6.45 -10.80 13.07
N PRO A 171 6.03 -10.81 14.34
CA PRO A 171 5.04 -9.87 14.89
C PRO A 171 5.44 -8.38 14.81
N CYS A 172 6.71 -8.10 14.48
CA CYS A 172 7.34 -6.79 14.60
C CYS A 172 7.73 -6.14 13.25
N LEU A 173 7.53 -6.79 12.10
CA LEU A 173 7.85 -6.19 10.79
C LEU A 173 6.62 -6.13 9.90
N ARG A 174 5.82 -5.07 10.06
CA ARG A 174 4.87 -4.60 9.02
C ARG A 174 5.59 -3.54 8.18
N PRO A 175 5.90 -3.80 6.90
CA PRO A 175 6.53 -2.83 6.01
C PRO A 175 5.48 -1.92 5.37
N ASP A 176 4.73 -1.17 6.19
CA ASP A 176 3.71 -0.24 5.69
C ASP A 176 3.59 1.02 6.58
N LEU A 177 4.73 1.54 7.04
CA LEU A 177 4.81 2.72 7.92
C LEU A 177 5.37 3.99 7.27
N ASP A 178 5.85 3.95 6.02
CA ASP A 178 6.57 5.10 5.44
C ASP A 178 5.70 6.11 4.67
N ILE A 179 4.35 6.08 4.78
CA ILE A 179 3.48 6.99 4.01
C ILE A 179 2.52 7.84 4.89
N TYR A 180 2.57 7.75 6.22
CA TYR A 180 1.63 8.50 7.08
C TYR A 180 2.21 9.58 7.97
N ASP A 181 3.47 9.98 7.80
CA ASP A 181 4.12 10.92 8.71
C ASP A 181 4.61 12.21 8.03
N ARG A 182 3.69 12.90 7.34
CA ARG A 182 3.84 14.34 7.08
C ARG A 182 2.53 15.05 7.38
N ASP A 183 2.63 16.09 8.21
CA ASP A 183 1.64 17.15 8.46
C ASP A 183 0.76 17.05 9.73
N PHE A 184 1.33 16.61 10.86
CA PHE A 184 0.71 16.80 12.19
C PHE A 184 1.55 17.57 13.22
N SER A 185 2.65 18.22 12.83
CA SER A 185 3.31 19.19 13.72
C SER A 185 2.72 20.58 13.47
N ASP A 186 1.95 21.11 14.41
CA ASP A 186 1.91 22.55 14.76
C ASP A 186 0.93 22.81 15.92
N ASN A 187 1.12 22.11 17.04
CA ASN A 187 0.61 22.60 18.32
C ASN A 187 1.58 22.24 19.45
N PRO A 188 2.40 23.20 19.94
CA PRO A 188 3.24 22.99 21.10
C PRO A 188 2.35 23.00 22.35
N LEU A 189 1.92 21.82 22.79
CA LEU A 189 1.28 21.65 24.09
C LEU A 189 2.33 21.95 25.17
N ARG A 190 2.17 23.12 25.82
CA ARG A 190 2.88 23.49 27.05
C ARG A 190 2.75 22.36 28.08
N GLY A 191 3.90 21.95 28.61
CA GLY A 191 4.01 20.92 29.64
C GLY A 191 3.19 21.26 30.87
N PHE A 192 2.19 20.42 31.14
CA PHE A 192 1.71 20.21 32.49
C PHE A 192 2.50 19.02 33.05
N ASP A 193 3.24 19.25 34.14
CA ASP A 193 3.80 18.19 34.98
C ASP A 193 2.66 17.46 35.70
N ILE A 194 1.98 16.58 34.97
CA ILE A 194 0.89 15.72 35.48
C ILE A 194 1.47 14.43 36.11
N PHE A 195 2.78 14.19 35.97
CA PHE A 195 3.39 12.96 36.41
C PHE A 195 4.24 13.22 37.65
N GLY A 196 3.79 12.66 38.78
CA GLY A 196 4.51 12.69 40.04
C GLY A 196 5.89 12.02 39.96
N THR A 197 6.57 12.00 41.11
CA THR A 197 7.96 11.50 41.25
C THR A 197 8.17 10.16 40.56
N THR A 198 9.17 10.09 39.69
CA THR A 198 9.63 8.88 39.00
C THR A 198 9.75 7.72 39.99
N PRO A 199 9.14 6.55 39.73
CA PRO A 199 9.24 5.41 40.63
C PRO A 199 10.70 5.02 40.87
N PRO A 200 11.11 4.68 42.10
CA PRO A 200 12.50 4.38 42.44
C PRO A 200 13.07 3.15 41.72
N ASP A 201 12.23 2.37 41.04
CA ASP A 201 12.57 1.13 40.36
C ASP A 201 12.55 1.26 38.82
N SER A 202 12.44 2.48 38.27
CA SER A 202 12.71 2.67 36.86
C SER A 202 14.19 2.43 36.61
N MET A 203 14.53 1.35 35.90
CA MET A 203 15.88 1.16 35.35
C MET A 203 16.33 2.49 34.73
N PRO A 204 17.56 2.95 35.00
CA PRO A 204 18.05 4.18 34.40
C PRO A 204 17.90 3.99 32.90
N VAL A 205 17.06 4.82 32.28
CA VAL A 205 16.98 4.92 30.84
C VAL A 205 18.43 5.12 30.43
N ARG A 206 19.03 4.11 29.77
CA ARG A 206 20.32 4.31 29.13
C ARG A 206 20.05 5.41 28.13
N GLU A 207 20.40 6.62 28.53
CA GLU A 207 20.29 7.80 27.72
C GLU A 207 20.96 7.41 26.41
N ILE A 208 20.15 7.30 25.36
CA ILE A 208 20.66 7.06 24.03
C ILE A 208 21.37 8.37 23.71
N ASN A 209 22.64 8.44 24.10
CA ASN A 209 23.46 9.65 24.12
C ASN A 209 23.60 10.28 22.74
N ASP A 210 23.18 9.56 21.69
CA ASP A 210 23.06 10.10 20.37
C ASP A 210 21.84 9.50 19.64
N PRO A 211 20.78 10.28 19.37
CA PRO A 211 19.66 9.82 18.55
C PRO A 211 20.09 9.38 17.15
N TRP A 212 21.27 9.79 16.66
CA TRP A 212 21.84 9.34 15.40
C TRP A 212 22.30 7.87 15.42
N ASN A 213 22.57 7.28 16.59
CA ASN A 213 22.91 5.85 16.70
C ASN A 213 21.78 4.94 16.19
N VAL A 214 20.52 5.34 16.38
CA VAL A 214 19.37 4.60 15.85
C VAL A 214 19.42 4.53 14.33
N PHE A 215 19.80 5.63 13.67
CA PHE A 215 19.92 5.66 12.21
C PHE A 215 21.09 4.79 11.71
N HIS A 216 22.20 4.74 12.46
CA HIS A 216 23.30 3.81 12.15
C HIS A 216 22.89 2.34 12.26
N GLU A 217 22.04 1.98 13.23
CA GLU A 217 21.47 0.63 13.32
C GLU A 217 20.54 0.32 12.13
N PHE A 218 19.71 1.28 11.70
CA PHE A 218 18.89 1.12 10.51
C PHE A 218 19.72 0.91 9.24
N ASP A 219 20.83 1.64 9.09
CA ASP A 219 21.74 1.44 7.96
C ASP A 219 22.45 0.08 8.01
N ALA A 220 22.81 -0.40 9.21
CA ALA A 220 23.36 -1.74 9.39
C ALA A 220 22.34 -2.81 8.98
N LEU A 221 21.06 -2.66 9.36
CA LEU A 221 19.99 -3.57 8.96
C LEU A 221 19.79 -3.59 7.44
N LYS A 222 19.78 -2.43 6.78
CA LYS A 222 19.69 -2.33 5.30
C LYS A 222 20.85 -3.05 4.61
N ARG A 223 22.07 -2.95 5.16
CA ARG A 223 23.25 -3.67 4.62
C ARG A 223 23.09 -5.19 4.75
N ILE A 224 22.60 -5.66 5.90
CA ILE A 224 22.36 -7.10 6.13
C ILE A 224 21.29 -7.63 5.17
N GLU A 225 20.21 -6.87 4.94
CA GLU A 225 19.15 -7.23 3.99
C GLU A 225 19.68 -7.32 2.55
N ALA A 226 20.45 -6.33 2.10
CA ALA A 226 21.05 -6.34 0.77
C ALA A 226 22.01 -7.53 0.57
N ASP A 227 22.86 -7.80 1.56
CA ASP A 227 23.80 -8.93 1.55
C ASP A 227 23.08 -10.28 1.56
N TYR A 228 21.96 -10.40 2.28
CA TYR A 228 21.08 -11.57 2.20
C TYR A 228 20.51 -11.77 0.79
N HIS A 229 20.01 -10.71 0.16
CA HIS A 229 19.46 -10.78 -1.20
C HIS A 229 20.52 -11.19 -2.24
N GLU A 230 21.74 -10.65 -2.14
CA GLU A 230 22.84 -11.03 -3.04
C GLU A 230 23.23 -12.51 -2.86
N ARG A 231 23.34 -13.01 -1.62
CA ARG A 231 23.57 -14.44 -1.36
C ARG A 231 22.48 -15.32 -1.94
N MET A 232 21.22 -14.93 -1.77
CA MET A 232 20.08 -15.69 -2.31
C MET A 232 20.07 -15.70 -3.83
N LYS A 233 20.39 -14.57 -4.47
CA LYS A 233 20.52 -14.46 -5.92
C LYS A 233 21.66 -15.33 -6.45
N ALA A 234 22.83 -15.28 -5.83
CA ALA A 234 23.98 -16.11 -6.19
C ALA A 234 23.66 -17.61 -6.05
N LYS A 235 22.95 -18.00 -4.98
CA LYS A 235 22.51 -19.39 -4.78
C LYS A 235 21.54 -19.84 -5.86
N VAL A 236 20.52 -19.05 -6.17
CA VAL A 236 19.56 -19.36 -7.24
C VAL A 236 20.26 -19.48 -8.59
N GLN A 237 21.20 -18.59 -8.89
CA GLN A 237 21.98 -18.66 -10.12
C GLN A 237 22.82 -19.94 -10.18
N ALA A 238 23.51 -20.30 -9.10
CA ALA A 238 24.29 -21.54 -9.03
C ALA A 238 23.43 -22.81 -9.19
N ASP A 239 22.20 -22.80 -8.68
CA ASP A 239 21.26 -23.91 -8.85
C ASP A 239 20.77 -24.00 -10.32
N ILE A 240 20.53 -22.86 -10.99
CA ILE A 240 20.19 -22.81 -12.43
C ILE A 240 21.34 -23.35 -13.28
N ASP A 241 22.57 -22.94 -13.00
CA ASP A 241 23.74 -23.36 -13.76
C ASP A 241 23.99 -24.87 -13.58
N ARG A 242 23.83 -25.39 -12.35
CA ARG A 242 23.89 -26.84 -12.09
C ARG A 242 22.83 -27.62 -12.85
N ALA A 243 21.59 -27.12 -12.90
CA ALA A 243 20.53 -27.76 -13.69
C ALA A 243 20.87 -27.76 -15.18
N ARG A 244 21.46 -26.67 -15.69
CA ARG A 244 21.89 -26.55 -17.08
C ARG A 244 23.02 -27.54 -17.42
N GLU A 245 24.00 -27.70 -16.53
CA GLU A 245 25.08 -28.69 -16.69
C GLU A 245 24.54 -30.14 -16.71
N GLN A 246 23.48 -30.42 -15.94
CA GLN A 246 22.82 -31.73 -15.97
C GLN A 246 22.00 -31.97 -17.24
N ASP A 247 21.39 -30.92 -17.81
CA ASP A 247 20.58 -31.00 -19.02
C ASP A 247 21.40 -31.04 -20.32
N GLU A 248 22.60 -30.45 -20.33
CA GLU A 248 23.49 -30.41 -21.50
C GLU A 248 23.76 -31.78 -22.15
N PRO A 249 24.11 -32.86 -21.42
CA PRO A 249 24.33 -34.18 -22.03
C PRO A 249 23.02 -34.86 -22.50
N LEU A 250 21.87 -34.45 -21.97
CA LEU A 250 20.56 -35.00 -22.36
C LEU A 250 20.05 -34.38 -23.67
N HIS A 251 20.49 -33.16 -23.99
CA HIS A 251 20.00 -32.42 -25.15
C HIS A 251 20.23 -33.15 -26.50
N PRO A 252 21.42 -33.72 -26.81
CA PRO A 252 21.62 -34.49 -28.04
C PRO A 252 20.78 -35.77 -28.10
N GLN A 253 20.57 -36.44 -26.95
CA GLN A 253 19.77 -37.66 -26.89
C GLN A 253 18.30 -37.38 -27.21
N LEU A 254 17.76 -36.29 -26.65
CA LEU A 254 16.42 -35.83 -26.95
C LEU A 254 16.27 -35.40 -28.42
N GLN A 255 17.24 -34.69 -28.98
CA GLN A 255 17.22 -34.32 -30.40
C GLN A 255 17.22 -35.53 -31.33
N SER A 256 18.09 -36.52 -31.08
CA SER A 256 18.13 -37.77 -31.85
C SER A 256 16.80 -38.54 -31.77
N LYS A 257 16.20 -38.61 -30.58
CA LYS A 257 14.90 -39.27 -30.37
C LYS A 257 13.75 -38.55 -31.07
N CYS A 258 13.76 -37.22 -31.12
CA CYS A 258 12.77 -36.45 -31.87
C CYS A 258 12.90 -36.65 -33.39
N GLN A 259 14.13 -36.74 -33.91
CA GLN A 259 14.36 -37.00 -35.34
C GLN A 259 13.89 -38.41 -35.74
N SER A 260 14.17 -39.44 -34.94
CA SER A 260 13.73 -40.81 -35.22
C SER A 260 12.20 -40.97 -35.13
N ALA A 261 11.56 -40.29 -34.19
CA ALA A 261 10.09 -40.25 -34.10
C ALA A 261 9.45 -39.55 -35.30
N SER A 262 10.05 -38.45 -35.79
CA SER A 262 9.59 -37.72 -36.97
C SER A 262 9.67 -38.57 -38.24
N MET A 263 10.80 -39.27 -38.46
CA MET A 263 10.94 -40.18 -39.60
C MET A 263 9.95 -41.34 -39.55
N SER A 264 9.71 -41.89 -38.36
CA SER A 264 8.73 -42.96 -38.18
C SER A 264 7.32 -42.46 -38.54
N ALA A 265 6.92 -41.26 -38.12
CA ALA A 265 5.60 -40.72 -38.45
C ALA A 265 5.38 -40.48 -39.96
N CYS A 266 6.43 -40.19 -40.73
CA CYS A 266 6.35 -40.02 -42.19
C CYS A 266 6.20 -41.35 -42.94
N LEU A 267 6.65 -42.48 -42.37
CA LEU A 267 6.51 -43.81 -43.00
C LEU A 267 5.09 -44.39 -42.93
N TRP A 268 4.20 -43.79 -42.14
CA TRP A 268 2.79 -44.21 -42.00
C TRP A 268 1.81 -43.33 -42.80
N ARG A 269 2.29 -42.50 -43.73
CA ARG A 269 1.47 -41.76 -44.70
C ARG A 269 1.71 -42.26 -46.11
#